data_AF-W0LEL5-F1
#
_entry.id   AF-W0LEL5-F1
#
_cell.length_a   1.000
_cell.length_b   1.000
_cell.length_c   1.000
_cell.angle_alpha   90.00
_cell.angle_beta   90.00
_cell.angle_gamma   90.00
#
_symmetry.space_group_name_H-M   'P 1'
#
loop_
_entity.id
_entity.type
_entity.pdbx_description
1 polymer ?
#
loop_
_entity_poly.entity_id
_entity_poly.type
_entity_poly.pdbx_seq_one_letter_code
_entity_poly.pdbx_strand_id
1 'polypeptide(L)' 'MLNLIKPPVLDQEELIEQCFALSYSMQHVEQAPVKESLSFILLEKISALILLMTTETAE' A
#
# COMPACT_ATOMS: atom_id res chain seq x y z
N MET A 1 -11.96 -9.70 -22.10
CA MET A 1 -11.12 -8.55 -21.75
C MET A 1 -11.45 -8.17 -20.33
N LEU A 2 -10.51 -8.36 -19.40
CA LEU A 2 -10.64 -7.79 -18.07
C LEU A 2 -10.45 -6.29 -18.24
N ASN A 3 -11.50 -5.50 -18.02
CA ASN A 3 -11.34 -4.07 -17.84
C ASN A 3 -10.46 -3.89 -16.61
N LEU A 4 -9.16 -3.64 -16.82
CA LEU A 4 -8.31 -3.10 -15.77
C LEU A 4 -8.97 -1.79 -15.37
N ILE A 5 -9.74 -1.82 -14.29
CA ILE A 5 -10.07 -0.63 -13.53
C ILE A 5 -8.71 0.02 -13.29
N LYS A 6 -8.43 1.13 -13.99
CA LYS A 6 -7.26 1.94 -13.68
C LYS A 6 -7.36 2.19 -12.18
N PRO A 7 -6.41 1.70 -11.37
CA PRO A 7 -6.45 2.04 -9.96
C PRO A 7 -6.54 3.55 -9.89
N PRO A 8 -7.41 4.12 -9.03
CA PRO A 8 -7.33 5.54 -8.76
C PRO A 8 -5.87 5.86 -8.51
N VAL A 9 -5.35 6.91 -9.16
CA VAL A 9 -4.01 7.42 -8.85
C VAL A 9 -4.13 7.91 -7.41
N LEU A 10 -3.83 7.02 -6.46
CA LEU A 10 -3.79 7.36 -5.06
C LEU A 10 -2.76 8.46 -4.93
N ASP A 11 -3.17 9.61 -4.40
CA ASP A 11 -2.21 10.64 -4.06
C ASP A 11 -1.29 10.14 -2.92
N GLN A 12 -0.17 10.82 -2.73
CA GLN A 12 0.84 10.42 -1.76
C GLN A 12 0.26 10.31 -0.34
N GLU A 13 -0.64 11.21 0.03
CA GLU A 13 -1.25 11.28 1.35
C GLU A 13 -2.17 10.07 1.59
N GLU A 14 -3.02 9.75 0.61
CA GLU A 14 -3.93 8.59 0.67
C GLU A 14 -3.14 7.27 0.80
N LEU A 15 -2.00 7.16 0.10
CA LEU A 15 -1.16 5.97 0.19
C LEU A 15 -0.44 5.85 1.55
N ILE A 16 -0.01 6.98 2.14
CA ILE A 16 0.54 7.03 3.51
C ILE A 16 -0.52 6.59 4.53
N GLU A 17 -1.73 7.13 4.43
CA GLU A 17 -2.85 6.77 5.31
C GLU A 17 -3.19 5.29 5.23
N GLN A 18 -3.23 4.72 4.02
CA GLN A 18 -3.47 3.30 3.82
C GLN A 18 -2.35 2.43 4.42
N CYS A 19 -1.09 2.83 4.30
CA CYS A 19 0.03 2.10 4.94
C CYS A 19 -0.10 2.12 6.46
N PHE A 20 -0.47 3.27 7.04
CA PHE A 20 -0.66 3.43 8.46
C PHE A 20 -1.84 2.58 8.97
N ALA A 21 -3.01 2.68 8.32
CA ALA A 21 -4.20 1.91 8.68
C ALA A 21 -3.97 0.40 8.59
N LEU A 22 -3.26 -0.06 7.55
CA LEU A 22 -2.93 -1.47 7.37
C LEU A 22 -1.95 -1.96 8.45
N SER A 23 -0.90 -1.19 8.74
CA SER A 23 0.07 -1.51 9.79
C SER A 23 -0.58 -1.59 11.17
N TYR A 24 -1.51 -0.68 11.47
CA TYR A 24 -2.29 -0.69 12.69
C TYR A 24 -3.18 -1.94 12.76
N SER A 25 -3.93 -2.23 11.69
CA SER A 25 -4.83 -3.38 11.62
C SER A 25 -4.09 -4.72 11.83
N MET A 26 -2.87 -4.85 11.31
CA MET A 26 -2.04 -6.04 11.49
C MET A 26 -1.64 -6.32 12.95
N GLN A 27 -1.71 -5.33 13.85
CA GLN A 27 -1.48 -5.55 15.28
C GLN A 27 -2.60 -6.37 15.92
N HIS A 28 -3.75 -6.47 15.27
CA HIS A 28 -4.95 -7.14 15.80
C HIS A 28 -5.27 -8.44 15.04
N VAL A 29 -4.40 -8.86 14.13
CA VAL A 29 -4.53 -10.11 13.37
C VAL A 29 -3.71 -11.20 14.05
N GLU A 30 -4.40 -12.19 14.59
CA GLU A 30 -3.78 -13.34 15.28
C GLU A 30 -3.43 -14.48 14.32
N GLN A 31 -4.15 -14.59 13.19
CA GLN A 31 -3.91 -15.65 12.23
C GLN A 31 -2.64 -15.38 11.44
N ALA A 32 -1.59 -16.18 11.68
CA ALA A 32 -0.30 -16.02 11.01
C ALA A 32 -0.38 -15.94 9.47
N PRO A 33 -1.20 -16.76 8.76
CA PRO A 33 -1.32 -16.66 7.31
C PRO A 33 -1.95 -15.34 6.84
N VAL A 34 -2.90 -14.80 7.62
CA VAL A 34 -3.54 -13.52 7.33
C VAL A 34 -2.53 -12.39 7.56
N LYS A 35 -1.75 -12.46 8.63
CA LYS A 35 -0.70 -11.49 8.93
C LYS A 35 0.40 -11.45 7.87
N GLU A 36 0.81 -12.62 7.35
CA GLU A 36 1.76 -12.72 6.23
C GLU A 36 1.20 -12.09 4.95
N SER A 37 -0.06 -12.39 4.62
CA SER A 37 -0.75 -11.81 3.46
C SER A 37 -0.85 -10.28 3.58
N LEU A 38 -1.20 -9.75 4.75
CA LEU A 38 -1.25 -8.31 4.98
C LEU A 38 0.14 -7.66 4.98
N SER A 39 1.18 -8.37 5.42
CA SER A 39 2.57 -7.90 5.35
C SER A 39 3.00 -7.71 3.89
N PHE A 40 2.61 -8.64 3.01
CA PHE A 40 2.87 -8.54 1.57
C PHE A 40 2.17 -7.33 0.96
N ILE A 41 0.87 -7.13 1.26
CA ILE A 41 0.11 -5.98 0.76
C ILE A 41 0.72 -4.66 1.25
N LEU A 42 1.17 -4.60 2.52
CA LEU A 42 1.83 -3.42 3.06
C LEU A 42 3.15 -3.12 2.32
N LEU A 43 3.93 -4.15 2.00
CA LEU A 43 5.17 -3.99 1.24
C LEU A 43 4.91 -3.43 -0.17
N GLU A 44 3.88 -3.91 -0.85
CA GLU A 44 3.50 -3.38 -2.18
C GLU A 44 3.12 -1.90 -2.11
N LYS A 45 2.35 -1.50 -1.08
CA LYS A 45 1.95 -0.10 -0.89
C LYS A 45 3.12 0.82 -0.53
N ILE A 46 4.02 0.39 0.35
CA ILE A 46 5.23 1.15 0.68
C ILE A 46 6.11 1.30 -0.57
N SER A 47 6.21 0.25 -1.39
CA SER A 47 7.00 0.30 -2.63
C SER A 47 6.39 1.29 -3.64
N ALA A 48 5.07 1.32 -3.77
CA ALA A 48 4.36 2.32 -4.57
C ALA A 48 4.57 3.75 -4.05
N LEU A 49 4.61 3.93 -2.72
CA LEU A 49 4.86 5.23 -2.09
C LEU A 49 6.28 5.72 -2.36
N ILE A 50 7.27 4.84 -2.21
CA ILE A 50 8.66 5.15 -2.53
C ILE A 50 8.79 5.54 -4.01
N LEU A 51 8.13 4.80 -4.92
CA LEU A 51 8.14 5.13 -6.33
C LEU A 51 7.60 6.54 -6.57
N LEU A 52 6.44 6.87 -6.01
CA LEU A 52 5.82 8.20 -6.14
C LEU A 52 6.75 9.32 -5.64
N MET A 53 7.31 9.14 -4.44
CA MET A 53 8.25 10.08 -3.84
C MET A 53 9.52 10.28 -4.69
N THR A 54 10.03 9.21 -5.31
CA THR A 54 11.22 9.31 -6.18
C THR A 54 10.91 9.94 -7.53
N THR A 55 9.69 9.77 -8.06
CA THR A 55 9.28 10.39 -9.31
C THR A 55 9.02 11.89 -9.18
N GLU A 56 8.54 12.35 -8.02
CA GLU A 56 8.34 13.79 -7.75
C GLU A 56 9.67 14.56 -7.61
N THR A 57 10.77 13.89 -7.27
CA THR A 57 12.10 14.53 -7.15
C THR A 57 12.87 14.67 -8.47
N ALA A 58 12.31 14.19 -9.59
CA ALA A 58 12.98 14.16 -10.90
C ALA A 58 12.51 15.26 -11.88
N GLU A 59 11.61 16.16 -11.45
CA GLU A 59 11.19 17.36 -12.21
C GLU A 59 11.88 18.64 -11.72
#